data_AF-B7JPB5-F1
#
_entry.id   AF-B7JPB5-F1
#
_cell.length_a   1.000
_cell.length_b   1.000
_cell.length_c   1.000
_cell.angle_alpha   90.00
_cell.angle_beta   90.00
_cell.angle_gamma   90.00
#
_symmetry.space_group_name_H-M   'P 1'
#
loop_
_entity.id
_entity.type
_entity.pdbx_description
1 polymer ?
#
loop_
_entity_poly.entity_id
_entity_poly.type
_entity_poly.pdbx_seq_one_letter_code
_entity_poly.pdbx_strand_id
1 'polypeptide(L)'
;MIINDNGREYDTEYLERVATLEPEDRTSVERDIFNAGARFIYYRYTQIRDIINRNKCNNLTIDKVKQLLDIDRVQMFLPISEEEINYTISFVERYIRIK
;
A
#
# COMPACT_ATOMS: atom_id res chain seq x y z
N MET A 1 -9.58 6.92 5.30
CA MET A 1 -10.33 6.56 4.06
C MET A 1 -10.67 5.06 4.01
N ILE A 2 -11.59 4.66 3.14
CA ILE A 2 -11.86 3.24 2.84
C ILE A 2 -11.25 2.91 1.48
N ILE A 3 -10.46 1.83 1.41
CA ILE A 3 -9.96 1.30 0.15
C ILE A 3 -10.79 0.07 -0.24
N ASN A 4 -11.19 -0.03 -1.51
CA ASN A 4 -12.00 -1.13 -2.01
C ASN A 4 -11.18 -2.05 -2.95
N ASP A 5 -11.21 -3.34 -2.64
CA ASP A 5 -10.73 -4.43 -3.48
C ASP A 5 -11.92 -5.26 -3.95
N ASN A 6 -12.55 -4.84 -5.06
CA ASN A 6 -13.65 -5.56 -5.71
C ASN A 6 -14.77 -6.00 -4.75
N GLY A 7 -15.20 -5.08 -3.89
CA GLY A 7 -16.25 -5.32 -2.88
C GLY A 7 -15.71 -5.69 -1.49
N ARG A 8 -14.41 -5.94 -1.34
CA ARG A 8 -13.77 -6.04 -0.03
C ARG A 8 -13.24 -4.68 0.41
N GLU A 9 -13.75 -4.20 1.54
CA GLU A 9 -13.40 -2.88 2.05
C GLU A 9 -12.35 -2.98 3.16
N TYR A 10 -11.41 -2.04 3.14
CA TYR A 10 -10.38 -1.89 4.15
C TYR A 10 -10.42 -0.48 4.72
N ASP A 11 -10.75 -0.38 5.99
CA ASP A 11 -10.61 0.86 6.75
C ASP A 11 -9.13 1.11 7.07
N THR A 12 -8.59 2.15 6.46
CA THR A 12 -7.18 2.52 6.62
C THR A 12 -6.81 2.91 8.04
N GLU A 13 -7.71 3.54 8.81
CA GLU A 13 -7.48 3.90 10.21
C GLU A 13 -7.44 2.65 11.07
N TYR A 14 -8.36 1.71 10.82
CA TYR A 14 -8.34 0.41 11.50
C TYR A 14 -7.06 -0.38 11.19
N LEU A 15 -6.62 -0.41 9.93
CA LEU A 15 -5.39 -1.08 9.54
C LEU A 15 -4.17 -0.47 10.26
N GLU A 16 -4.07 0.84 10.34
CA GLU A 16 -2.99 1.52 11.07
C GLU A 16 -3.03 1.23 12.56
N ARG A 17 -4.22 1.28 13.19
CA ARG A 17 -4.40 0.90 14.59
C ARG A 17 -3.93 -0.52 14.87
N VAL A 18 -4.21 -1.48 13.99
CA VAL A 18 -3.73 -2.86 14.15
C VAL A 18 -2.24 -2.98 13.85
N ALA A 19 -1.71 -2.17 12.93
CA ALA A 19 -0.28 -2.17 12.58
C ALA A 19 0.63 -1.80 13.75
N THR A 20 0.15 -0.91 14.65
CA THR A 20 0.91 -0.45 15.83
C THR A 20 0.87 -1.41 17.02
N LEU A 21 -0.01 -2.43 16.99
CA LEU A 21 -0.02 -3.48 17.99
C LEU A 21 1.11 -4.48 17.73
N GLU A 22 1.73 -4.98 18.79
CA GLU A 22 2.61 -6.14 18.70
C GLU A 22 1.83 -7.35 18.15
N PRO A 23 2.44 -8.23 17.34
CA PRO A 23 1.75 -9.36 16.73
C PRO A 23 1.00 -10.27 17.72
N GLU A 24 1.50 -10.39 18.94
CA GLU A 24 0.95 -11.20 20.02
C GLU A 24 -0.31 -10.59 20.64
N ASP A 25 -0.45 -9.26 20.59
CA ASP A 25 -1.59 -8.51 21.15
C ASP A 25 -2.80 -8.47 20.20
N ARG A 26 -2.63 -8.91 18.95
CA ARG A 26 -3.68 -8.94 17.94
C ARG A 26 -4.60 -10.12 18.15
N THR A 27 -5.90 -9.87 18.18
CA THR A 27 -6.91 -10.94 18.05
C THR A 27 -6.76 -11.66 16.70
N SER A 28 -7.30 -12.88 16.61
CA SER A 28 -7.30 -13.61 15.33
C SER A 28 -7.98 -12.81 14.21
N VAL A 29 -9.07 -12.11 14.54
CA VAL A 29 -9.81 -11.29 13.57
C VAL A 29 -8.99 -10.09 13.11
N GLU A 30 -8.36 -9.36 14.04
CA GLU A 30 -7.47 -8.24 13.71
C GLU A 30 -6.31 -8.69 12.82
N ARG A 31 -5.71 -9.84 13.13
CA ARG A 31 -4.63 -10.43 12.35
C ARG A 31 -5.08 -10.76 10.92
N ASP A 32 -6.24 -11.37 10.76
CA ASP A 32 -6.76 -11.77 9.44
C ASP A 32 -7.13 -10.56 8.57
N ILE A 33 -7.78 -9.56 9.17
CA ILE A 33 -8.11 -8.29 8.50
C ILE A 33 -6.84 -7.56 8.09
N PHE A 34 -5.89 -7.41 9.02
CA PHE A 34 -4.62 -6.73 8.76
C PHE A 34 -3.82 -7.43 7.67
N ASN A 35 -3.68 -8.75 7.73
CA ASN A 35 -2.91 -9.50 6.74
C ASN A 35 -3.51 -9.39 5.34
N ALA A 36 -4.84 -9.45 5.23
CA ALA A 36 -5.51 -9.25 3.95
C ALA A 36 -5.34 -7.82 3.41
N GLY A 37 -5.55 -6.81 4.27
CA GLY A 37 -5.39 -5.40 3.91
C GLY A 37 -3.95 -5.06 3.52
N ALA A 38 -2.97 -5.46 4.33
CA ALA A 38 -1.56 -5.23 4.06
C ALA A 38 -1.10 -5.92 2.76
N ARG A 39 -1.58 -7.14 2.48
CA ARG A 39 -1.30 -7.83 1.21
C ARG A 39 -1.87 -7.06 0.02
N PHE A 40 -3.09 -6.56 0.14
CA PHE A 40 -3.72 -5.77 -0.92
C PHE A 40 -3.02 -4.43 -1.14
N ILE A 41 -2.70 -3.70 -0.07
CA ILE A 41 -1.95 -2.44 -0.15
C ILE A 41 -0.57 -2.68 -0.78
N TYR A 42 0.11 -3.77 -0.41
CA TYR A 42 1.39 -4.10 -1.04
C TYR A 42 1.23 -4.40 -2.54
N TYR A 43 0.18 -5.14 -2.93
CA TYR A 43 -0.14 -5.35 -4.34
C TYR A 43 -0.37 -4.02 -5.06
N ARG A 44 -1.17 -3.11 -4.49
CA ARG A 44 -1.41 -1.77 -5.03
C ARG A 44 -0.10 -0.99 -5.20
N TYR A 45 0.79 -1.05 -4.21
CA TYR A 45 2.12 -0.45 -4.29
C TYR A 45 2.96 -1.02 -5.44
N THR A 46 2.92 -2.34 -5.68
CA THR A 46 3.64 -2.91 -6.83
C THR A 46 3.11 -2.39 -8.16
N GLN A 47 1.79 -2.21 -8.31
CA GLN A 47 1.20 -1.60 -9.50
C GLN A 47 1.71 -0.15 -9.69
N ILE A 48 1.69 0.67 -8.63
CA ILE A 48 2.21 2.05 -8.65
C ILE A 48 3.69 2.05 -9.05
N ARG A 49 4.51 1.23 -8.39
CA ARG A 49 5.95 1.08 -8.67
C ARG A 49 6.19 0.71 -10.13
N ASP A 50 5.43 -0.22 -10.68
CA ASP A 50 5.64 -0.69 -12.04
C ASP A 50 5.24 0.37 -13.08
N ILE A 51 4.19 1.17 -12.82
CA ILE A 51 3.77 2.29 -13.69
C ILE A 51 4.85 3.38 -13.79
N ILE A 52 5.53 3.69 -12.68
CA ILE A 52 6.60 4.69 -12.65
C ILE A 52 7.96 4.13 -13.11
N ASN A 53 8.15 2.81 -13.05
CA ASN A 53 9.40 2.14 -13.39
C ASN A 53 9.59 1.98 -14.91
N ARG A 54 9.81 3.11 -15.60
CA ARG A 54 9.97 3.17 -17.07
C ARG A 54 11.10 2.29 -17.60
N ASN A 55 12.15 2.09 -16.80
CA ASN A 55 13.36 1.35 -17.18
C ASN A 55 13.35 -0.12 -16.75
N LYS A 56 12.25 -0.63 -16.16
CA LYS A 56 12.16 -2.00 -15.62
C LYS A 56 13.29 -2.34 -14.65
N CYS A 57 13.69 -1.37 -13.83
CA CYS A 57 14.68 -1.59 -12.79
C CYS A 57 14.13 -2.57 -11.75
N ASN A 58 14.76 -3.74 -11.60
CA ASN A 58 14.29 -4.78 -10.68
C ASN A 58 14.39 -4.36 -9.20
N ASN A 59 15.23 -3.37 -8.87
CA ASN A 59 15.55 -2.99 -7.50
C ASN A 59 15.13 -1.54 -7.19
N LEU A 60 13.97 -1.10 -7.68
CA LEU A 60 13.45 0.24 -7.36
C LEU A 60 13.09 0.30 -5.86
N THR A 61 13.89 1.02 -5.07
CA THR A 61 13.65 1.22 -3.64
C THR A 61 12.46 2.16 -3.42
N ILE A 62 11.87 2.13 -2.23
CA ILE A 62 10.73 2.99 -1.90
C ILE A 62 11.08 4.48 -1.96
N ASP A 63 12.30 4.86 -1.56
CA ASP A 63 12.80 6.23 -1.72
C ASP A 63 12.83 6.64 -3.20
N LYS A 64 13.24 5.72 -4.07
CA LYS A 64 13.26 5.97 -5.51
C LYS A 64 11.85 6.02 -6.09
N VAL A 65 10.92 5.22 -5.60
CA VAL A 65 9.49 5.31 -5.94
C VAL A 65 8.98 6.72 -5.64
N LYS A 66 9.22 7.22 -4.43
CA LYS A 66 8.81 8.58 -4.03
C LYS A 66 9.43 9.67 -4.89
N GLN A 67 10.72 9.57 -5.19
CA GLN A 67 11.42 10.56 -6.04
C GLN A 67 10.90 10.59 -7.48
N LEU A 68 10.48 9.44 -8.01
CA LEU A 68 10.01 9.30 -9.38
C LEU A 68 8.48 9.38 -9.49
N LEU A 69 7.78 9.60 -8.38
CA LEU A 69 6.33 9.56 -8.33
C LEU A 69 5.75 10.67 -9.23
N ASP A 70 4.89 10.24 -10.13
CA ASP A 70 4.17 11.07 -11.09
C ASP A 70 2.69 10.71 -10.92
N ILE A 71 1.97 11.50 -10.12
CA ILE A 71 0.59 11.20 -9.71
C ILE A 71 -0.33 11.09 -10.94
N ASP A 72 -0.26 12.08 -11.84
CA ASP A 72 -1.07 12.11 -13.06
C ASP A 72 -0.86 10.85 -13.89
N ARG A 73 0.39 10.41 -14.05
CA ARG A 73 0.70 9.16 -14.75
C ARG A 73 0.13 7.94 -14.03
N VAL A 74 0.26 7.85 -12.71
CA VAL A 74 -0.33 6.72 -11.96
C VAL A 74 -1.84 6.68 -12.19
N GLN A 75 -2.52 7.82 -12.07
CA GLN A 75 -3.97 7.92 -12.25
C GLN A 75 -4.43 7.61 -13.68
N MET A 76 -3.59 7.87 -14.68
CA MET A 76 -3.85 7.49 -16.08
C MET A 76 -3.97 5.96 -16.27
N PHE A 77 -3.25 5.16 -15.48
CA PHE A 77 -3.23 3.69 -15.61
C PHE A 77 -3.91 2.95 -14.47
N LEU A 78 -4.12 3.61 -13.33
CA LEU A 78 -4.70 3.04 -12.12
C LEU A 78 -5.71 4.05 -11.56
N PRO A 79 -7.02 3.80 -11.68
CA PRO A 79 -8.07 4.78 -11.36
C PRO A 79 -8.28 4.87 -9.84
N ILE A 80 -7.30 5.41 -9.13
CA ILE A 80 -7.29 5.64 -7.69
C ILE A 80 -7.01 7.10 -7.38
N SER A 81 -7.40 7.57 -6.20
CA SER A 81 -7.16 8.96 -5.80
C SER A 81 -5.69 9.21 -5.48
N GLU A 82 -5.27 10.48 -5.54
CA GLU A 82 -3.96 10.91 -5.05
C GLU A 82 -3.76 10.53 -3.57
N GLU A 83 -4.82 10.63 -2.76
CA GLU A 83 -4.84 10.20 -1.37
C GLU A 83 -4.51 8.70 -1.23
N GLU A 84 -5.14 7.83 -2.03
CA GLU A 84 -4.86 6.39 -2.03
C GLU A 84 -3.42 6.07 -2.45
N ILE A 85 -2.89 6.79 -3.44
CA ILE A 85 -1.49 6.64 -3.88
C ILE A 85 -0.53 6.97 -2.73
N ASN A 86 -0.69 8.14 -2.14
CA ASN A 86 0.19 8.63 -1.07
C ASN A 86 0.10 7.75 0.19
N TYR A 87 -1.11 7.33 0.56
CA TYR A 87 -1.31 6.36 1.65
C TYR A 87 -0.63 5.03 1.36
N THR A 88 -0.84 4.47 0.16
CA THR A 88 -0.28 3.17 -0.23
C THR A 88 1.24 3.16 -0.08
N ILE A 89 1.92 4.19 -0.59
CA ILE A 89 3.38 4.30 -0.48
C ILE A 89 3.79 4.46 0.99
N SER A 90 3.12 5.32 1.75
CA SER A 90 3.45 5.58 3.16
C SER A 90 3.21 4.37 4.06
N PHE A 91 2.13 3.62 3.83
CA PHE A 91 1.81 2.41 4.58
C PHE A 91 2.86 1.33 4.37
N VAL A 92 3.26 1.09 3.12
CA VAL A 92 4.29 0.11 2.78
C VAL A 92 5.62 0.47 3.44
N GLU A 93 6.03 1.73 3.36
CA GLU A 93 7.26 2.21 4.00
C GLU A 93 7.26 1.96 5.51
N ARG A 94 6.15 2.27 6.18
CA ARG A 94 6.08 2.21 7.65
C ARG A 94 5.91 0.81 8.19
N TYR A 95 5.08 0.00 7.54
CA TYR A 95 4.55 -1.24 8.14
C TYR A 95 4.94 -2.51 7.39
N ILE A 96 5.48 -2.41 6.17
CA ILE A 96 5.88 -3.58 5.38
C ILE A 96 7.39 -3.60 5.24
N ARG A 97 8.02 -4.59 5.89
CA ARG A 97 9.45 -4.86 5.69
C ARG A 97 9.66 -5.51 4.32
N ILE A 98 10.03 -4.70 3.33
CA ILE A 98 10.52 -5.18 2.04
C ILE A 98 11.96 -5.65 2.29
N LYS A 99 12.19 -6.96 2.24
CA LYS A 99 13.53 -7.57 2.34
C LYS A 99 14.21 -7.60 0.98
#